data_AF-A0A026W077-F1
#
_entry.id   AF-A0A026W077-F1
#
_cell.length_a   1.000
_cell.length_b   1.000
_cell.length_c   1.000
_cell.angle_alpha   90.00
_cell.angle_beta   90.00
_cell.angle_gamma   90.00
#
_symmetry.space_group_name_H-M   'P 1'
#
loop_
_entity.id
_entity.type
_entity.pdbx_description
1 polymer ?
#
loop_
_entity_poly.entity_id
_entity_poly.type
_entity_poly.pdbx_seq_one_letter_code
_entity_poly.pdbx_strand_id
1 'polypeptide(L)'
;MGERYFAWDDISDGLILSSVTKAEDEQAKGRKKQTADTPTSSEIYCPHGYLILSYQEMLNDSEKMKFRKHYLRKVMPNEPDVIILQDIKDLVLFLLVTPVSPQFINFLHLPIVDRFLRALIVYFQHYVEIWEDLMQERAATMRKAPNPLARGHRSQYAEDMRTLRCVLGREYVDLILGCQSGSQYHHVMTTKKRTSVTQSQGEKDLRIFEALISVAHRVVWIALQRKYYTLIELELHRLLRTEAYNTAQRQSGSRVIQDMLEDDIRILHGREAMKQTLKSRLLKNSPLSHELVYSDCDYRLLLLGIVDLDAHDPKIIYLKNALLIKEEMLSQLGIRVGILGHNRSDYDIMLAPNETEEPAESMEISPLDSKIMETRRSVPLDKLSEQIQKIKRLPSRKFEYEAIEDFPVKEMSTEKHDKIREEARRRWIRREIKRRHRKLFDTYSMATTLE
;
A
#
# COMPACT_ATOMS: atom_id res chain seq x y z
N MET A 1 -4.86 46.59 20.77
CA MET A 1 -4.49 45.31 20.14
C MET A 1 -5.73 44.44 20.12
N GLY A 2 -6.26 44.10 18.94
CA GLY A 2 -7.42 43.23 18.84
C GLY A 2 -7.03 41.79 19.18
N GLU A 3 -7.78 41.15 20.07
CA GLU A 3 -7.61 39.73 20.38
C GLU A 3 -7.84 38.92 19.10
N ARG A 4 -6.81 38.15 18.71
CA ARG A 4 -6.88 37.21 17.61
C ARG A 4 -7.14 35.84 18.20
N TYR A 5 -8.17 35.16 17.72
CA TYR A 5 -8.47 33.79 18.14
C TYR A 5 -8.26 32.85 16.96
N PHE A 6 -7.67 31.70 17.25
CA PHE A 6 -7.61 30.62 16.30
C PHE A 6 -8.87 29.77 16.45
N ALA A 7 -9.60 29.60 15.36
CA ALA A 7 -10.70 28.65 15.28
C ALA A 7 -10.25 27.46 14.45
N TRP A 8 -10.59 26.26 14.92
CA TRP A 8 -10.40 25.04 14.15
C TRP A 8 -11.54 24.93 13.13
N ASP A 9 -11.20 24.78 11.85
CA ASP A 9 -12.19 24.55 10.80
C ASP A 9 -12.21 23.07 10.40
N ASP A 10 -13.32 22.42 10.67
CA ASP A 10 -13.54 21.00 10.40
C ASP A 10 -13.59 20.67 8.89
N ILE A 11 -13.77 21.67 8.02
CA ILE A 11 -13.89 21.47 6.57
C ILE A 11 -12.52 21.54 5.89
N SER A 12 -11.63 22.43 6.35
CA SER A 12 -10.29 22.62 5.78
C SER A 12 -9.16 21.95 6.57
N ASP A 13 -9.47 21.35 7.73
CA ASP A 13 -8.54 20.65 8.63
C ASP A 13 -7.33 21.54 9.00
N GLY A 14 -7.60 22.83 9.24
CA GLY A 14 -6.60 23.85 9.54
C GLY A 14 -7.07 24.87 10.58
N LEU A 15 -6.10 25.51 11.25
CA LEU A 15 -6.36 26.63 12.16
C LEU A 15 -6.59 27.90 11.35
N ILE A 16 -7.80 28.44 11.41
CA ILE A 16 -8.14 29.74 10.82
C ILE A 16 -7.90 30.82 11.87
N LEU A 17 -7.11 31.83 11.49
CA LEU A 17 -6.91 33.01 12.32
C LEU A 17 -8.03 34.02 12.05
N SER A 18 -9.03 34.01 12.91
CA SER A 18 -10.18 34.92 12.80
C SER A 18 -9.85 36.24 13.50
N SER A 19 -9.66 37.32 12.74
CA SER A 19 -9.61 38.67 13.30
C SER A 19 -11.01 39.26 13.37
N VAL A 20 -11.48 39.64 14.55
CA VAL A 20 -12.72 40.42 14.69
C VAL A 20 -12.46 41.83 14.14
N THR A 21 -12.95 42.12 12.94
CA THR A 21 -13.14 43.51 12.51
C THR A 21 -14.24 44.10 13.38
N LYS A 22 -13.88 44.97 14.34
CA LYS A 22 -14.85 45.79 15.04
C LYS A 22 -15.65 46.57 14.00
N ALA A 23 -16.97 46.46 14.07
CA ALA A 23 -17.89 47.33 13.35
C ALA A 23 -17.71 48.76 13.86
N GLU A 24 -17.03 49.60 13.07
CA GLU A 24 -17.20 51.05 13.11
C GLU A 24 -17.75 51.44 11.74
N ASP A 25 -19.07 51.32 11.62
CA ASP A 25 -19.85 52.07 10.64
C ASP A 25 -20.08 53.47 11.22
N GLU A 26 -19.46 54.48 10.62
CA GLU A 26 -20.09 55.74 10.20
C GLU A 26 -19.01 56.80 9.90
N GLN A 27 -19.15 57.44 8.73
CA GLN A 27 -18.45 58.65 8.25
C GLN A 27 -17.10 58.47 7.53
N ALA A 28 -17.16 58.30 6.21
CA ALA A 28 -16.76 59.36 5.27
C ALA A 28 -16.99 58.94 3.81
N LYS A 29 -17.92 59.63 3.15
CA LYS A 29 -18.10 59.61 1.69
C LYS A 29 -16.88 60.27 1.02
N GLY A 30 -16.25 59.60 0.07
CA GLY A 30 -15.33 60.28 -0.85
C GLY A 30 -14.45 59.40 -1.74
N ARG A 31 -14.90 59.15 -2.97
CA ARG A 31 -14.08 59.00 -4.19
C ARG A 31 -13.03 57.87 -4.25
N LYS A 32 -13.36 56.78 -4.95
CA LYS A 32 -12.94 56.47 -6.35
C LYS A 32 -13.09 54.96 -6.61
N LYS A 33 -13.67 54.63 -7.76
CA LYS A 33 -13.67 53.29 -8.38
C LYS A 33 -12.23 52.73 -8.45
N GLN A 34 -11.98 51.66 -7.72
CA GLN A 34 -11.05 50.62 -8.12
C GLN A 34 -11.80 49.30 -8.02
N THR A 35 -11.73 48.54 -9.12
CA THR A 35 -12.23 47.18 -9.26
C THR A 35 -11.71 46.33 -8.11
N ALA A 36 -12.62 45.79 -7.31
CA ALA A 36 -12.29 44.88 -6.22
C ALA A 36 -11.81 43.56 -6.85
N ASP A 37 -10.52 43.31 -6.70
CA ASP A 37 -9.92 41.99 -6.84
C ASP A 37 -10.64 40.99 -5.93
N THR A 38 -10.81 39.80 -6.47
CA THR A 38 -11.41 38.62 -5.86
C THR A 38 -10.71 38.33 -4.52
N PRO A 39 -11.45 38.03 -3.43
CA PRO A 39 -10.86 37.88 -2.11
C PRO A 39 -9.87 36.71 -2.09
N THR A 40 -8.67 37.04 -1.63
CA THR A 40 -7.53 36.20 -1.28
C THR A 40 -8.00 34.86 -0.72
N SER A 41 -7.62 33.77 -1.39
CA SER A 41 -7.73 32.40 -0.89
C SER A 41 -7.16 32.35 0.53
N SER A 42 -7.98 32.00 1.51
CA SER A 42 -7.52 31.71 2.87
C SER A 42 -6.43 30.64 2.79
N GLU A 43 -5.19 31.01 3.10
CA GLU A 43 -4.06 30.07 3.18
C GLU A 43 -4.33 29.10 4.32
N ILE A 44 -4.84 27.90 3.97
CA ILE A 44 -5.02 26.80 4.90
C ILE A 44 -3.64 26.37 5.39
N TYR A 45 -3.39 26.52 6.69
CA TYR A 45 -2.13 26.10 7.32
C TYR A 45 -2.08 24.57 7.44
N CYS A 46 -1.41 23.93 6.47
CA CYS A 46 -1.13 22.48 6.47
C CYS A 46 0.34 22.23 6.88
N PRO A 47 0.65 22.07 8.18
CA PRO A 47 2.03 22.00 8.68
C PRO A 47 2.84 20.82 8.12
N HIS A 48 2.19 19.81 7.54
CA HIS A 48 2.83 18.60 7.01
C HIS A 48 2.59 18.40 5.50
N GLY A 49 2.20 19.44 4.75
CA GLY A 49 1.93 19.32 3.30
C GLY A 49 3.11 18.80 2.48
N TYR A 50 4.35 18.99 2.93
CA TYR A 50 5.56 18.47 2.28
C TYR A 50 5.72 16.95 2.37
N LEU A 51 4.95 16.26 3.24
CA LEU A 51 4.92 14.80 3.33
C LEU A 51 4.06 14.16 2.24
N ILE A 52 3.21 14.94 1.57
CA ILE A 52 2.31 14.45 0.54
C ILE A 52 3.12 14.17 -0.74
N LEU A 53 3.18 12.89 -1.10
CA LEU A 53 3.83 12.46 -2.33
C LEU A 53 2.86 12.57 -3.51
N SER A 54 3.31 13.26 -4.56
CA SER A 54 2.58 13.38 -5.83
C SER A 54 3.15 12.46 -6.89
N TYR A 55 2.27 11.84 -7.67
CA TYR A 55 2.61 10.86 -8.71
C TYR A 55 2.06 11.31 -10.06
N GLN A 56 2.83 11.07 -11.11
CA GLN A 56 2.32 11.07 -12.48
C GLN A 56 1.49 9.80 -12.70
N GLU A 57 0.28 9.94 -13.24
CA GLU A 57 -0.57 8.79 -13.57
C GLU A 57 -0.13 8.09 -14.85
N MET A 58 0.26 8.90 -15.85
CA MET A 58 0.70 8.46 -17.17
C MET A 58 2.04 9.08 -17.53
N LEU A 59 2.83 8.35 -18.32
CA LEU A 59 4.11 8.82 -18.84
C LEU A 59 3.97 9.25 -20.29
N ASN A 60 4.58 10.39 -20.63
CA ASN A 60 4.74 10.81 -22.02
C ASN A 60 5.72 9.88 -22.75
N ASP A 61 5.65 9.79 -24.08
CA ASP A 61 6.55 8.90 -24.85
C ASP A 61 8.03 9.22 -24.63
N SER A 62 8.39 10.50 -24.47
CA SER A 62 9.76 10.89 -24.12
C SER A 62 10.20 10.38 -22.74
N GLU A 63 9.28 10.28 -21.78
CA GLU A 63 9.53 9.77 -20.43
C GLU A 63 9.57 8.24 -20.43
N LYS A 64 8.70 7.58 -21.19
CA LYS A 64 8.75 6.14 -21.45
C LYS A 64 10.11 5.74 -22.03
N MET A 65 10.61 6.49 -23.02
CA MET A 65 11.95 6.26 -23.59
C MET A 65 13.07 6.49 -22.59
N LYS A 66 12.98 7.53 -21.74
CA LYS A 66 13.94 7.77 -20.67
C LYS A 66 13.96 6.63 -19.65
N PHE A 67 12.77 6.15 -19.26
CA PHE A 67 12.61 5.02 -18.33
C PHE A 67 13.21 3.75 -18.92
N ARG A 68 12.84 3.39 -20.15
CA ARG A 68 13.37 2.23 -20.87
C ARG A 68 14.90 2.24 -20.98
N LYS A 69 15.49 3.42 -21.21
CA LYS A 69 16.94 3.54 -21.41
C LYS A 69 17.74 3.48 -20.10
N HIS A 70 17.25 4.09 -19.02
CA HIS A 70 18.06 4.33 -17.81
C HIS A 70 17.58 3.62 -16.56
N TYR A 71 16.30 3.23 -16.47
CA TYR A 71 15.70 2.71 -15.24
C TYR A 71 15.21 1.28 -15.40
N LEU A 72 14.65 0.92 -16.55
CA LEU A 72 14.22 -0.43 -16.85
C LEU A 72 15.39 -1.43 -16.71
N ARG A 73 15.17 -2.51 -15.96
CA ARG A 73 16.14 -3.60 -15.81
C ARG A 73 16.42 -4.24 -17.17
N LYS A 74 17.71 -4.35 -17.51
CA LYS A 74 18.18 -5.06 -18.70
C LYS A 74 18.41 -6.52 -18.32
N VAL A 75 17.65 -7.42 -18.93
CA VAL A 75 17.76 -8.86 -18.70
C VAL A 75 18.78 -9.42 -19.68
N MET A 76 19.72 -10.21 -19.17
CA MET A 76 20.69 -10.93 -20.02
C MET A 76 19.99 -12.12 -20.70
N PRO A 77 20.42 -12.55 -21.90
CA PRO A 77 19.76 -13.64 -22.63
C PRO A 77 19.61 -14.97 -21.86
N ASN A 78 20.47 -15.19 -20.86
CA ASN A 78 20.48 -16.41 -20.04
C ASN A 78 19.60 -16.32 -18.79
N GLU A 79 18.94 -15.18 -18.54
CA GLU A 79 18.10 -14.97 -17.36
C GLU A 79 16.61 -14.92 -17.76
N PRO A 80 15.70 -15.45 -16.92
CA PRO A 80 14.28 -15.38 -17.21
C PRO A 80 13.77 -13.93 -17.12
N ASP A 81 13.06 -13.49 -18.17
CA ASP A 81 12.44 -12.16 -18.23
C ASP A 81 11.09 -12.16 -17.51
N VAL A 82 11.15 -12.28 -16.18
CA VAL A 82 9.98 -12.23 -15.28
C VAL A 82 9.93 -10.92 -14.51
N ILE A 83 8.72 -10.48 -14.16
CA ILE A 83 8.52 -9.28 -13.33
C ILE A 83 8.94 -9.59 -11.89
N ILE A 84 9.91 -8.80 -11.39
CA ILE A 84 10.35 -8.86 -9.99
C ILE A 84 9.86 -7.65 -9.19
N LEU A 85 9.87 -7.74 -7.85
CA LEU A 85 9.42 -6.63 -7.01
C LEU A 85 10.20 -5.33 -7.26
N GLN A 86 11.49 -5.44 -7.60
CA GLN A 86 12.31 -4.27 -7.95
C GLN A 86 11.80 -3.53 -9.19
N ASP A 87 11.26 -4.23 -10.20
CA ASP A 87 10.71 -3.59 -11.39
C ASP A 87 9.51 -2.69 -11.05
N ILE A 88 8.67 -3.13 -10.10
CA ILE A 88 7.54 -2.32 -9.61
C ILE A 88 8.04 -1.12 -8.79
N LYS A 89 9.00 -1.33 -7.88
CA LYS A 89 9.61 -0.24 -7.10
C LYS A 89 10.23 0.84 -8.00
N ASP A 90 10.97 0.42 -9.02
CA ASP A 90 11.61 1.33 -9.97
C ASP A 90 10.57 2.14 -10.75
N LEU A 91 9.46 1.52 -11.15
CA LEU A 91 8.36 2.23 -11.81
C LEU A 91 7.70 3.24 -10.87
N VAL A 92 7.37 2.85 -9.63
CA VAL A 92 6.73 3.76 -8.66
C VAL A 92 7.63 4.96 -8.34
N LEU A 93 8.93 4.73 -8.10
CA LEU A 93 9.89 5.81 -7.91
C LEU A 93 10.06 6.67 -9.17
N PHE A 94 9.83 6.11 -10.36
CA PHE A 94 9.89 6.87 -11.60
C PHE A 94 8.75 7.88 -11.72
N LEU A 95 7.54 7.41 -11.44
CA LEU A 95 6.29 8.18 -11.45
C LEU A 95 6.24 9.26 -10.36
N LEU A 96 7.06 9.13 -9.32
CA LEU A 96 7.10 10.07 -8.22
C LEU A 96 7.65 11.44 -8.65
N VAL A 97 6.81 12.47 -8.51
CA VAL A 97 7.11 13.88 -8.85
C VAL A 97 7.75 14.59 -7.66
N THR A 98 7.20 14.38 -6.47
CA THR A 98 7.75 14.94 -5.22
C THR A 98 9.12 14.32 -4.92
N PRO A 99 10.17 15.12 -4.65
CA PRO A 99 11.47 14.55 -4.28
C PRO A 99 11.38 13.84 -2.92
N VAL A 100 12.12 12.75 -2.76
CA VAL A 100 12.20 11.99 -1.50
C VAL A 100 13.59 12.04 -0.92
N SER A 101 13.72 11.67 0.35
CA SER A 101 15.03 11.64 1.00
C SER A 101 15.88 10.46 0.51
N PRO A 102 17.20 10.65 0.33
CA PRO A 102 18.12 9.54 0.09
C PRO A 102 18.03 8.47 1.20
N GLN A 103 17.71 8.88 2.43
CA GLN A 103 17.45 7.98 3.54
C GLN A 103 16.25 7.06 3.27
N PHE A 104 15.14 7.61 2.78
CA PHE A 104 13.98 6.82 2.36
C PHE A 104 14.32 5.87 1.21
N ILE A 105 15.11 6.31 0.22
CA ILE A 105 15.56 5.42 -0.87
C ILE A 105 16.39 4.25 -0.31
N ASN A 106 17.31 4.51 0.62
CA ASN A 106 18.08 3.44 1.26
C ASN A 106 17.17 2.47 2.03
N PHE A 107 16.23 3.01 2.80
CA PHE A 107 15.26 2.24 3.57
C PHE A 107 14.39 1.35 2.66
N LEU A 108 13.83 1.90 1.58
CA LEU A 108 12.99 1.17 0.62
C LEU A 108 13.72 0.00 -0.07
N HIS A 109 15.06 0.05 -0.13
CA HIS A 109 15.92 -1.00 -0.68
C HIS A 109 16.49 -1.92 0.41
N LEU A 110 15.87 -2.02 1.58
CA LEU A 110 16.22 -3.05 2.56
C LEU A 110 15.45 -4.35 2.27
N PRO A 111 16.05 -5.53 2.53
CA PRO A 111 15.37 -6.82 2.37
C PRO A 111 14.08 -6.94 3.19
N ILE A 112 14.04 -6.36 4.39
CA ILE A 112 12.85 -6.37 5.25
C ILE A 112 11.66 -5.64 4.58
N VAL A 113 11.93 -4.55 3.86
CA VAL A 113 10.89 -3.81 3.13
C VAL A 113 10.36 -4.64 1.96
N ASP A 114 11.21 -5.42 1.29
CA ASP A 114 10.78 -6.31 0.23
C ASP A 114 9.85 -7.41 0.75
N ARG A 115 10.15 -8.00 1.92
CA ARG A 115 9.26 -8.97 2.57
C ARG A 115 7.94 -8.34 2.98
N PHE A 116 7.98 -7.16 3.60
CA PHE A 116 6.79 -6.39 3.95
C PHE A 116 5.91 -6.11 2.72
N LEU A 117 6.50 -5.61 1.63
CA LEU A 117 5.77 -5.33 0.39
C LEU A 117 5.18 -6.60 -0.23
N ARG A 118 5.89 -7.73 -0.20
CA ARG A 118 5.35 -9.03 -0.65
C ARG A 118 4.18 -9.48 0.21
N ALA A 119 4.32 -9.45 1.52
CA ALA A 119 3.23 -9.78 2.46
C ALA A 119 2.01 -8.89 2.21
N LEU A 120 2.25 -7.61 1.92
CA LEU A 120 1.20 -6.64 1.61
C LEU A 120 0.49 -6.98 0.29
N ILE A 121 1.23 -7.34 -0.76
CA ILE A 121 0.64 -7.77 -2.04
C ILE A 121 -0.21 -9.03 -1.86
N VAL A 122 0.28 -10.04 -1.13
CA VAL A 122 -0.48 -11.28 -0.85
C VAL A 122 -1.74 -10.98 -0.04
N TYR A 123 -1.63 -10.13 0.99
CA TYR A 123 -2.78 -9.69 1.78
C TYR A 123 -3.85 -9.06 0.89
N PHE A 124 -3.48 -8.07 0.08
CA PHE A 124 -4.43 -7.33 -0.74
C PHE A 124 -5.00 -8.14 -1.89
N GLN A 125 -4.24 -9.09 -2.45
CA GLN A 125 -4.75 -10.03 -3.44
C GLN A 125 -5.97 -10.78 -2.87
N HIS A 126 -5.81 -11.42 -1.70
CA HIS A 126 -6.90 -12.15 -1.06
C HIS A 126 -8.00 -11.24 -0.50
N TYR A 127 -7.65 -10.06 0.03
CA TYR A 127 -8.63 -9.09 0.51
C TYR A 127 -9.60 -8.67 -0.60
N VAL A 128 -9.07 -8.34 -1.78
CA VAL A 128 -9.89 -7.93 -2.94
C VAL A 128 -10.73 -9.09 -3.45
N GLU A 129 -10.15 -10.29 -3.58
CA GLU A 129 -10.88 -11.50 -4.00
C GLU A 129 -12.07 -11.79 -3.08
N ILE A 130 -11.83 -11.79 -1.75
CA ILE A 130 -12.89 -12.03 -0.76
C ILE A 130 -13.92 -10.90 -0.79
N TRP A 131 -13.48 -9.65 -0.94
CA TRP A 131 -14.39 -8.51 -1.04
C TRP A 131 -15.30 -8.61 -2.27
N GLU A 132 -14.76 -8.95 -3.44
CA GLU A 132 -15.53 -9.17 -4.67
C GLU A 132 -16.58 -10.27 -4.48
N ASP A 133 -16.18 -11.42 -3.94
CA ASP A 133 -17.08 -12.55 -3.66
C ASP A 133 -18.23 -12.14 -2.73
N LEU A 134 -17.93 -11.41 -1.65
CA LEU A 134 -18.94 -10.92 -0.71
C LEU A 134 -19.90 -9.91 -1.36
N MET A 135 -19.39 -9.04 -2.25
CA MET A 135 -20.24 -8.09 -2.99
C MET A 135 -21.15 -8.80 -3.98
N GLN A 136 -20.64 -9.80 -4.71
CA GLN A 136 -21.44 -10.61 -5.64
C GLN A 136 -22.51 -11.41 -4.89
N GLU A 137 -22.15 -12.05 -3.78
CA GLU A 137 -23.11 -12.77 -2.93
C GLU A 137 -24.21 -11.83 -2.44
N ARG A 138 -23.86 -10.62 -1.98
CA ARG A 138 -24.82 -9.61 -1.55
C ARG A 138 -25.76 -9.22 -2.67
N ALA A 139 -25.25 -8.93 -3.86
CA ALA A 139 -26.07 -8.57 -5.02
C ALA A 139 -27.06 -9.71 -5.38
N ALA A 140 -26.63 -10.97 -5.29
CA ALA A 140 -27.46 -12.14 -5.56
C ALA A 140 -28.50 -12.44 -4.46
N THR A 141 -28.20 -12.11 -3.21
CA THR A 141 -29.05 -12.37 -2.04
C THR A 141 -29.92 -11.18 -1.63
N MET A 142 -29.75 -9.98 -2.19
CA MET A 142 -30.61 -8.81 -1.94
C MET A 142 -32.11 -9.07 -2.12
N ARG A 143 -32.50 -10.12 -2.87
CA ARG A 143 -33.90 -10.53 -3.09
C ARG A 143 -34.30 -11.84 -2.38
N LYS A 144 -33.41 -12.46 -1.61
CA LYS A 144 -33.61 -13.79 -1.00
C LYS A 144 -33.37 -13.75 0.51
N ALA A 145 -34.09 -14.57 1.27
CA ALA A 145 -33.84 -14.72 2.70
C ALA A 145 -32.43 -15.32 2.93
N PRO A 146 -31.67 -14.82 3.93
CA PRO A 146 -30.33 -15.34 4.23
C PRO A 146 -30.37 -16.83 4.61
N ASN A 147 -29.56 -17.66 3.95
CA ASN A 147 -29.44 -19.09 4.31
C ASN A 147 -28.33 -19.26 5.38
N PRO A 148 -28.66 -19.61 6.64
CA PRO A 148 -27.66 -19.80 7.69
C PRO A 148 -26.70 -20.98 7.44
N LEU A 149 -27.11 -21.98 6.66
CA LEU A 149 -26.28 -23.16 6.34
C LEU A 149 -25.23 -22.89 5.25
N ALA A 150 -25.37 -21.81 4.49
CA ALA A 150 -24.42 -21.44 3.44
C ALA A 150 -23.13 -20.75 3.97
N ARG A 151 -23.04 -20.50 5.29
CA ARG A 151 -22.01 -19.62 5.89
C ARG A 151 -20.64 -20.27 6.12
N GLY A 152 -20.45 -21.55 5.78
CA GLY A 152 -19.18 -22.26 6.01
C GLY A 152 -17.96 -21.58 5.35
N HIS A 153 -18.10 -21.13 4.10
CA HIS A 153 -17.04 -20.43 3.37
C HIS A 153 -16.69 -19.06 3.96
N ARG A 154 -17.67 -18.34 4.54
CA ARG A 154 -17.47 -17.06 5.23
C ARG A 154 -16.57 -17.21 6.47
N SER A 155 -16.70 -18.32 7.20
CA SER A 155 -15.79 -18.63 8.32
C SER A 155 -14.37 -18.90 7.84
N GLN A 156 -14.21 -19.55 6.69
CA GLN A 156 -12.89 -19.78 6.09
C GLN A 156 -12.25 -18.46 5.65
N TYR A 157 -13.01 -17.56 5.02
CA TYR A 157 -12.54 -16.21 4.68
C TYR A 157 -12.08 -15.43 5.90
N ALA A 158 -12.81 -15.48 7.01
CA ALA A 158 -12.41 -14.79 8.23
C ALA A 158 -11.07 -15.34 8.79
N GLU A 159 -10.88 -16.66 8.74
CA GLU A 159 -9.64 -17.30 9.22
C GLU A 159 -8.45 -17.05 8.29
N ASP A 160 -8.68 -17.03 6.98
CA ASP A 160 -7.67 -16.68 5.98
C ASP A 160 -7.24 -15.23 6.14
N MET A 161 -8.19 -14.30 6.28
CA MET A 161 -7.89 -12.88 6.54
C MET A 161 -7.13 -12.69 7.85
N ARG A 162 -7.51 -13.39 8.92
CA ARG A 162 -6.77 -13.37 10.19
C ARG A 162 -5.33 -13.87 10.01
N THR A 163 -5.15 -14.99 9.33
CA THR A 163 -3.82 -15.57 9.04
C THR A 163 -2.93 -14.57 8.31
N LEU A 164 -3.49 -13.93 7.26
CA LEU A 164 -2.77 -12.95 6.47
C LEU A 164 -2.43 -11.68 7.26
N ARG A 165 -3.33 -11.21 8.15
CA ARG A 165 -3.02 -10.08 9.06
C ARG A 165 -1.93 -10.43 10.07
N CYS A 166 -1.89 -11.65 10.61
CA CYS A 166 -0.78 -12.10 11.46
C CYS A 166 0.57 -12.05 10.71
N VAL A 167 0.62 -12.57 9.49
CA VAL A 167 1.84 -12.56 8.67
C VAL A 167 2.26 -11.14 8.29
N LEU A 168 1.33 -10.32 7.83
CA LEU A 168 1.60 -8.93 7.49
C LEU A 168 2.04 -8.12 8.73
N GLY A 169 1.40 -8.38 9.87
CA GLY A 169 1.73 -7.73 11.13
C GLY A 169 3.10 -8.08 11.64
N ARG A 170 3.53 -9.33 11.51
CA ARG A 170 4.89 -9.76 11.78
C ARG A 170 5.90 -8.95 10.95
N GLU A 171 5.75 -8.89 9.62
CA GLU A 171 6.67 -8.12 8.77
C GLU A 171 6.64 -6.62 9.08
N TYR A 172 5.46 -6.06 9.40
CA TYR A 172 5.33 -4.65 9.75
C TYR A 172 5.97 -4.30 11.10
N VAL A 173 5.80 -5.15 12.11
CA VAL A 173 6.41 -4.98 13.42
C VAL A 173 7.93 -5.14 13.33
N ASP A 174 8.43 -6.14 12.59
CA ASP A 174 9.87 -6.29 12.31
C ASP A 174 10.43 -5.02 11.64
N LEU A 175 9.67 -4.44 10.71
CA LEU A 175 9.99 -3.19 10.03
C LEU A 175 9.99 -2.00 11.00
N ILE A 176 9.00 -1.83 11.89
CA ILE A 176 8.98 -0.70 12.85
C ILE A 176 10.05 -0.82 13.92
N LEU A 177 10.30 -2.02 14.44
CA LEU A 177 11.29 -2.25 15.48
C LEU A 177 12.73 -2.11 14.95
N GLY A 178 12.90 -2.15 13.61
CA GLY A 178 14.22 -2.11 13.00
C GLY A 178 15.02 -3.37 13.25
N CYS A 179 14.33 -4.51 13.39
CA CYS A 179 14.97 -5.81 13.50
C CYS A 179 15.87 -6.06 12.26
N GLN A 180 16.95 -6.83 12.43
CA GLN A 180 17.91 -7.16 11.35
C GLN A 180 18.69 -5.93 10.84
N SER A 181 18.68 -5.67 9.52
CA SER A 181 19.46 -4.59 8.87
C SER A 181 18.82 -3.19 8.97
N GLY A 182 17.68 -3.07 9.67
CA GLY A 182 16.90 -1.84 9.76
C GLY A 182 17.35 -0.88 10.87
N SER A 183 18.16 -1.32 11.84
CA SER A 183 18.39 -0.60 13.11
C SER A 183 18.86 0.86 12.98
N GLN A 184 19.44 1.26 11.85
CA GLN A 184 19.87 2.64 11.57
C GLN A 184 18.72 3.62 11.24
N TYR A 185 17.52 3.09 10.98
CA TYR A 185 16.31 3.84 10.68
C TYR A 185 15.32 3.87 11.86
N HIS A 186 15.64 3.21 12.98
CA HIS A 186 14.71 3.05 14.11
C HIS A 186 15.38 3.40 15.44
N HIS A 187 14.63 4.08 16.30
CA HIS A 187 15.11 4.63 17.57
C HIS A 187 15.25 3.61 18.72
N VAL A 188 14.60 2.45 18.64
CA VAL A 188 14.38 1.57 19.80
C VAL A 188 15.50 0.54 20.04
N MET A 189 16.35 0.23 19.05
CA MET A 189 17.33 -0.87 19.14
C MET A 189 18.82 -0.47 19.10
N THR A 190 19.16 0.82 19.21
CA THR A 190 20.57 1.27 19.21
C THR A 190 21.25 1.09 20.57
N THR A 191 21.45 -0.16 21.00
CA THR A 191 22.19 -0.52 22.23
C THR A 191 23.72 -0.51 22.07
N LYS A 192 24.25 -0.28 20.86
CA LYS A 192 25.70 -0.17 20.64
C LYS A 192 26.14 1.28 20.74
N LYS A 193 26.77 1.59 21.88
CA LYS A 193 27.58 2.79 22.18
C LYS A 193 28.10 3.50 20.92
N ARG A 194 27.35 4.48 20.42
CA ARG A 194 27.88 5.62 19.68
C ARG A 194 27.32 6.86 20.35
N THR A 195 28.23 7.61 20.93
CA THR A 195 28.05 8.93 21.51
C THR A 195 27.72 9.96 20.43
N SER A 196 26.53 9.85 19.83
CA SER A 196 25.83 11.00 19.30
C SER A 196 24.41 10.98 19.85
N VAL A 197 23.92 12.16 20.17
CA VAL A 197 22.66 12.42 20.83
C VAL A 197 21.51 11.86 19.97
N THR A 198 21.08 10.62 20.23
CA THR A 198 19.87 10.03 19.64
C THR A 198 18.64 10.63 20.32
N GLN A 199 18.44 11.93 20.14
CA GLN A 199 17.09 12.50 20.21
C GLN A 199 16.31 11.95 19.02
N SER A 200 15.12 11.41 19.29
CA SER A 200 14.13 11.14 18.27
C SER A 200 13.92 12.39 17.43
N GLN A 201 14.36 12.38 16.17
CA GLN A 201 13.83 13.31 15.20
C GLN A 201 12.51 12.68 14.75
N GLY A 202 11.44 12.79 15.54
CA GLY A 202 10.13 12.20 15.19
C GLY A 202 9.67 12.59 13.79
N GLU A 203 10.12 13.76 13.33
CA GLU A 203 10.02 14.26 11.97
C GLU A 203 10.70 13.39 10.89
N LYS A 204 11.88 12.82 11.18
CA LYS A 204 12.61 11.90 10.29
C LYS A 204 11.83 10.61 10.10
N ASP A 205 11.38 10.00 11.20
CA ASP A 205 10.62 8.76 11.17
C ASP A 205 9.28 8.99 10.47
N LEU A 206 8.58 10.08 10.80
CA LEU A 206 7.35 10.49 10.14
C LEU A 206 7.53 10.59 8.63
N ARG A 207 8.59 11.24 8.14
CA ARG A 207 8.90 11.32 6.69
C ARG A 207 9.08 9.95 6.05
N ILE A 208 9.82 9.05 6.71
CA ILE A 208 10.09 7.70 6.17
C ILE A 208 8.79 6.89 6.11
N PHE A 209 7.99 6.91 7.18
CA PHE A 209 6.75 6.13 7.27
C PHE A 209 5.64 6.68 6.37
N GLU A 210 5.46 8.00 6.28
CA GLU A 210 4.48 8.59 5.36
C GLU A 210 4.84 8.30 3.89
N ALA A 211 6.13 8.41 3.55
CA ALA A 211 6.60 8.02 2.22
C ALA A 211 6.43 6.52 1.98
N LEU A 212 6.67 5.68 2.98
CA LEU A 212 6.48 4.22 2.88
C LEU A 212 5.02 3.88 2.58
N ILE A 213 4.07 4.45 3.33
CA ILE A 213 2.63 4.17 3.16
C ILE A 213 2.19 4.56 1.75
N SER A 214 2.57 5.76 1.30
CA SER A 214 2.23 6.26 -0.03
C SER A 214 2.85 5.40 -1.16
N VAL A 215 4.12 5.04 -1.04
CA VAL A 215 4.80 4.19 -2.03
C VAL A 215 4.23 2.77 -2.01
N ALA A 216 3.96 2.21 -0.83
CA ALA A 216 3.40 0.87 -0.67
C ALA A 216 2.01 0.76 -1.31
N HIS A 217 1.16 1.78 -1.16
CA HIS A 217 -0.12 1.85 -1.86
C HIS A 217 0.04 1.73 -3.38
N ARG A 218 0.97 2.50 -3.97
CA ARG A 218 1.26 2.45 -5.42
C ARG A 218 1.87 1.12 -5.85
N VAL A 219 2.76 0.54 -5.05
CA VAL A 219 3.34 -0.78 -5.33
C VAL A 219 2.26 -1.85 -5.38
N VAL A 220 1.38 -1.92 -4.37
CA VAL A 220 0.28 -2.89 -4.33
C VAL A 220 -0.69 -2.66 -5.47
N TRP A 221 -1.06 -1.41 -5.74
CA TRP A 221 -1.97 -1.08 -6.83
C TRP A 221 -1.44 -1.55 -8.19
N ILE A 222 -0.16 -1.31 -8.50
CA ILE A 222 0.46 -1.81 -9.73
C ILE A 222 0.56 -3.34 -9.70
N ALA A 223 0.95 -3.93 -8.58
CA ALA A 223 1.06 -5.38 -8.43
C ALA A 223 -0.29 -6.10 -8.65
N LEU A 224 -1.41 -5.44 -8.36
CA LEU A 224 -2.78 -5.91 -8.60
C LEU A 224 -3.38 -5.34 -9.89
N GLN A 225 -2.54 -5.11 -10.91
CA GLN A 225 -2.96 -4.72 -12.26
C GLN A 225 -3.75 -3.40 -12.30
N ARG A 226 -3.43 -2.46 -11.41
CA ARG A 226 -4.02 -1.11 -11.33
C ARG A 226 -5.52 -1.09 -11.05
N LYS A 227 -6.07 -2.12 -10.40
CA LYS A 227 -7.47 -2.18 -9.96
C LYS A 227 -7.62 -1.74 -8.50
N TYR A 228 -8.84 -1.37 -8.09
CA TYR A 228 -9.21 -1.14 -6.68
C TYR A 228 -8.41 -0.07 -5.92
N TYR A 229 -7.95 0.99 -6.59
CA TYR A 229 -7.09 2.03 -6.01
C TYR A 229 -7.58 2.55 -4.65
N THR A 230 -8.82 3.04 -4.57
CA THR A 230 -9.41 3.62 -3.36
C THR A 230 -9.64 2.57 -2.26
N LEU A 231 -10.03 1.35 -2.63
CA LEU A 231 -10.26 0.26 -1.68
C LEU A 231 -8.94 -0.14 -1.00
N ILE A 232 -7.86 -0.25 -1.78
CA ILE A 232 -6.52 -0.55 -1.28
C ILE A 232 -6.04 0.57 -0.35
N GLU A 233 -6.26 1.84 -0.71
CA GLU A 233 -5.86 3.00 0.09
C GLU A 233 -6.52 3.00 1.47
N LEU A 234 -7.85 2.86 1.50
CA LEU A 234 -8.64 2.87 2.74
C LEU A 234 -8.24 1.73 3.67
N GLU A 235 -8.08 0.53 3.13
CA GLU A 235 -7.71 -0.64 3.91
C GLU A 235 -6.25 -0.58 4.38
N LEU A 236 -5.32 -0.07 3.56
CA LEU A 236 -3.92 0.10 3.97
C LEU A 236 -3.82 1.06 5.16
N HIS A 237 -4.53 2.19 5.09
CA HIS A 237 -4.56 3.13 6.19
C HIS A 237 -5.25 2.54 7.42
N ARG A 238 -6.30 1.72 7.26
CA ARG A 238 -6.93 1.00 8.39
C ARG A 238 -5.96 0.05 9.08
N LEU A 239 -5.12 -0.68 8.33
CA LEU A 239 -4.16 -1.62 8.91
C LEU A 239 -3.05 -0.90 9.69
N LEU A 240 -2.53 0.19 9.12
CA LEU A 240 -1.31 0.83 9.63
C LEU A 240 -1.58 2.01 10.56
N ARG A 241 -2.76 2.62 10.50
CA ARG A 241 -3.12 3.80 11.29
C ARG A 241 -4.36 3.55 12.13
N THR A 242 -4.40 4.17 13.30
CA THR A 242 -5.66 4.24 14.06
C THR A 242 -6.62 5.21 13.37
N GLU A 243 -7.91 5.09 13.67
CA GLU A 243 -8.97 5.91 13.04
C GLU A 243 -8.69 7.42 13.13
N ALA A 244 -8.14 7.90 14.26
CA ALA A 244 -7.80 9.30 14.45
C ALA A 244 -6.72 9.82 13.47
N TYR A 245 -5.83 8.93 13.01
CA TYR A 245 -4.76 9.27 12.06
C TYR A 245 -5.03 8.73 10.65
N ASN A 246 -6.19 8.11 10.40
CA ASN A 246 -6.56 7.63 9.09
C ASN A 246 -6.93 8.82 8.17
N THR A 247 -5.98 9.25 7.34
CA THR A 247 -6.19 10.35 6.39
C THR A 247 -7.04 9.92 5.20
N ALA A 248 -6.93 8.67 4.74
CA ALA A 248 -7.67 8.18 3.57
C ALA A 248 -9.18 8.19 3.82
N GLN A 249 -9.63 7.70 4.99
CA GLN A 249 -11.04 7.73 5.34
C GLN A 249 -11.60 9.16 5.44
N ARG A 250 -10.79 10.11 5.93
CA ARG A 250 -11.17 11.53 6.04
C ARG A 250 -11.22 12.23 4.68
N GLN A 251 -10.22 12.01 3.83
CA GLN A 251 -10.10 12.68 2.53
C GLN A 251 -11.05 12.12 1.48
N SER A 252 -11.21 10.79 1.44
CA SER A 252 -12.00 10.17 0.37
C SER A 252 -13.51 10.30 0.57
N GLY A 253 -13.99 10.70 1.77
CA GLY A 253 -15.42 10.74 2.10
C GLY A 253 -16.17 9.45 1.77
N SER A 254 -15.42 8.35 1.65
CA SER A 254 -15.80 7.24 0.79
C SER A 254 -16.79 6.35 1.51
N ARG A 255 -17.99 6.25 0.93
CA ARG A 255 -19.07 5.38 1.41
C ARG A 255 -18.76 3.90 1.21
N VAL A 256 -17.69 3.53 0.51
CA VAL A 256 -17.38 2.13 0.18
C VAL A 256 -17.35 1.22 1.41
N ILE A 257 -16.77 1.69 2.53
CA ILE A 257 -16.76 0.94 3.80
C ILE A 257 -18.05 1.16 4.59
N GLN A 258 -18.67 2.35 4.51
CA GLN A 258 -19.93 2.65 5.23
C GLN A 258 -21.12 1.85 4.69
N ASP A 259 -21.10 1.53 3.39
CA ASP A 259 -22.12 0.72 2.72
C ASP A 259 -21.88 -0.79 2.95
N MET A 260 -20.83 -1.19 3.66
CA MET A 260 -20.57 -2.59 3.97
C MET A 260 -21.45 -3.09 5.12
N LEU A 261 -22.00 -4.30 4.95
CA LEU A 261 -22.69 -5.01 6.02
C LEU A 261 -21.71 -5.31 7.16
N GLU A 262 -22.21 -5.25 8.39
CA GLU A 262 -21.41 -5.52 9.58
C GLU A 262 -20.80 -6.94 9.57
N ASP A 263 -21.53 -7.92 9.04
CA ASP A 263 -21.03 -9.29 8.89
C ASP A 263 -19.86 -9.38 7.90
N ASP A 264 -19.88 -8.59 6.83
CA ASP A 264 -18.80 -8.57 5.83
C ASP A 264 -17.55 -7.86 6.39
N ILE A 265 -17.77 -6.79 7.18
CA ILE A 265 -16.71 -6.10 7.93
C ILE A 265 -16.06 -7.07 8.93
N ARG A 266 -16.85 -7.89 9.64
CA ARG A 266 -16.31 -8.88 10.60
C ARG A 266 -15.43 -9.93 9.92
N ILE A 267 -15.79 -10.34 8.70
CA ILE A 267 -14.99 -11.28 7.91
C ILE A 267 -13.68 -10.62 7.47
N LEU A 268 -13.75 -9.43 6.85
CA LEU A 268 -12.58 -8.77 6.25
C LEU A 268 -11.64 -8.12 7.27
N HIS A 269 -12.18 -7.48 8.31
CA HIS A 269 -11.43 -6.69 9.29
C HIS A 269 -11.22 -7.40 10.63
N GLY A 270 -11.99 -8.47 10.88
CA GLY A 270 -11.92 -9.23 12.13
C GLY A 270 -12.71 -8.60 13.27
N ARG A 271 -12.94 -9.40 14.31
CA ARG A 271 -13.76 -9.01 15.48
C ARG A 271 -13.11 -7.91 16.33
N GLU A 272 -11.78 -7.89 16.40
CA GLU A 272 -11.03 -6.96 17.24
C GLU A 272 -10.92 -5.56 16.61
N ALA A 273 -10.91 -5.44 15.28
CA ALA A 273 -10.92 -4.15 14.59
C ALA A 273 -12.16 -3.30 14.96
N MET A 274 -13.33 -3.94 15.10
CA MET A 274 -14.56 -3.27 15.51
C MET A 274 -14.51 -2.77 16.98
N LYS A 275 -13.80 -3.49 17.85
CA LYS A 275 -13.61 -3.07 19.26
C LYS A 275 -12.57 -1.95 19.38
N GLN A 276 -11.63 -1.86 18.44
CA GLN A 276 -10.59 -0.82 18.40
C GLN A 276 -11.20 0.57 18.22
N THR A 277 -12.21 0.70 17.36
CA THR A 277 -12.97 1.94 17.06
C THR A 277 -13.58 2.58 18.33
N LEU A 278 -13.89 1.76 19.34
CA LEU A 278 -14.65 2.20 20.52
C LEU A 278 -13.77 2.63 21.71
N LYS A 279 -12.46 2.39 21.72
CA LYS A 279 -11.60 2.63 22.89
C LYS A 279 -10.43 3.56 22.56
N SER A 280 -10.34 4.70 23.26
CA SER A 280 -9.21 5.64 23.42
C SER A 280 -8.26 5.86 22.22
N ARG A 281 -8.30 7.08 21.66
CA ARG A 281 -7.75 7.47 20.34
C ARG A 281 -6.25 7.81 20.30
N LEU A 282 -5.57 8.00 21.44
CA LEU A 282 -4.29 8.75 21.47
C LEU A 282 -3.04 7.92 21.83
N LEU A 283 -3.18 6.70 22.37
CA LEU A 283 -2.04 5.91 22.88
C LEU A 283 -2.06 4.45 22.41
N LYS A 284 -2.51 4.20 21.18
CA LYS A 284 -2.59 2.85 20.64
C LYS A 284 -1.65 2.67 19.46
N ASN A 285 -1.01 1.50 19.44
CA ASN A 285 -0.27 0.99 18.28
C ASN A 285 -1.18 0.89 17.06
N SER A 286 -0.59 0.73 15.88
CA SER A 286 -1.35 0.41 14.67
C SER A 286 -2.26 -0.81 14.92
N PRO A 287 -3.44 -0.86 14.28
CA PRO A 287 -4.35 -2.00 14.43
C PRO A 287 -3.68 -3.34 14.12
N LEU A 288 -2.80 -3.36 13.12
CA LEU A 288 -2.04 -4.55 12.74
C LEU A 288 -1.08 -5.02 13.84
N SER A 289 -0.32 -4.11 14.47
CA SER A 289 0.58 -4.47 15.58
C SER A 289 -0.20 -4.89 16.83
N HIS A 290 -1.36 -4.27 17.07
CA HIS A 290 -2.25 -4.67 18.16
C HIS A 290 -2.82 -6.08 17.93
N GLU A 291 -3.30 -6.38 16.73
CA GLU A 291 -3.82 -7.70 16.39
C GLU A 291 -2.75 -8.78 16.56
N LEU A 292 -1.50 -8.52 16.17
CA LEU A 292 -0.41 -9.46 16.35
C LEU A 292 -0.14 -9.80 17.83
N VAL A 293 -0.17 -8.80 18.71
CA VAL A 293 0.16 -8.96 20.14
C VAL A 293 -0.97 -9.61 20.92
N TYR A 294 -2.23 -9.31 20.56
CA TYR A 294 -3.40 -9.71 21.35
C TYR A 294 -4.25 -10.82 20.71
N SER A 295 -3.89 -11.30 19.52
CA SER A 295 -4.58 -12.43 18.87
C SER A 295 -3.78 -13.71 18.98
N ASP A 296 -4.47 -14.85 19.01
CA ASP A 296 -3.82 -16.16 18.93
C ASP A 296 -3.33 -16.41 17.50
N CYS A 297 -2.21 -15.79 17.13
CA CYS A 297 -1.53 -16.09 15.88
C CYS A 297 -0.75 -17.40 16.04
N ASP A 298 -0.79 -18.25 15.02
CA ASP A 298 0.03 -19.47 14.99
C ASP A 298 1.52 -19.06 14.99
N TYR A 299 2.26 -19.53 16.00
CA TYR A 299 3.69 -19.21 16.18
C TYR A 299 4.52 -19.59 14.94
N ARG A 300 4.08 -20.61 14.18
CA ARG A 300 4.75 -21.04 12.94
C ARG A 300 4.72 -19.94 11.88
N LEU A 301 3.66 -19.12 11.85
CA LEU A 301 3.56 -17.96 10.96
C LEU A 301 4.51 -16.83 11.39
N LEU A 302 4.76 -16.69 12.69
CA LEU A 302 5.69 -15.68 13.23
C LEU A 302 7.15 -16.02 12.93
N LEU A 303 7.46 -17.29 12.69
CA LEU A 303 8.82 -17.77 12.41
C LEU A 303 9.16 -17.82 10.92
N LEU A 304 8.22 -17.46 10.04
CA LEU A 304 8.44 -17.43 8.58
C LEU A 304 9.69 -16.60 8.24
N GLY A 305 10.68 -17.26 7.62
CA GLY A 305 11.92 -16.61 7.16
C GLY A 305 12.96 -16.33 8.24
N ILE A 306 12.73 -16.76 9.48
CA ILE A 306 13.77 -16.79 10.53
C ILE A 306 14.33 -18.21 10.67
N VAL A 307 13.44 -19.21 10.69
CA VAL A 307 13.79 -20.62 10.89
C VAL A 307 13.21 -21.47 9.79
N ASP A 308 13.97 -22.47 9.33
CA ASP A 308 13.41 -23.53 8.51
C ASP A 308 12.55 -24.44 9.39
N LEU A 309 11.26 -24.13 9.41
CA LEU A 309 10.27 -25.02 9.98
C LEU A 309 9.95 -26.14 8.99
N ASP A 310 10.09 -27.38 9.44
CA ASP A 310 9.47 -28.56 8.81
C ASP A 310 7.97 -28.53 9.12
N ALA A 311 7.27 -27.57 8.52
CA ALA A 311 5.82 -27.46 8.63
C ALA A 311 5.19 -28.26 7.49
N HIS A 312 4.45 -29.33 7.80
CA HIS A 312 3.66 -30.09 6.83
C HIS A 312 2.35 -29.37 6.44
N ASP A 313 2.01 -28.28 7.14
CA ASP A 313 0.81 -27.49 6.84
C ASP A 313 0.95 -26.78 5.48
N PRO A 314 0.13 -27.13 4.47
CA PRO A 314 0.25 -26.57 3.13
C PRO A 314 0.04 -25.06 3.09
N LYS A 315 -0.69 -24.50 4.06
CA LYS A 315 -0.92 -23.05 4.17
C LYS A 315 0.35 -22.31 4.56
N ILE A 316 1.12 -22.87 5.49
CA ILE A 316 2.37 -22.29 5.98
C ILE A 316 3.44 -22.39 4.89
N ILE A 317 3.52 -23.53 4.20
CA ILE A 317 4.41 -23.71 3.06
C ILE A 317 4.08 -22.68 1.97
N TYR A 318 2.80 -22.51 1.63
CA TYR A 318 2.36 -21.51 0.66
C TYR A 318 2.82 -20.10 1.05
N LEU A 319 2.58 -19.68 2.30
CA LEU A 319 2.94 -18.35 2.78
C LEU A 319 4.45 -18.15 2.88
N LYS A 320 5.21 -19.16 3.35
CA LYS A 320 6.69 -19.16 3.34
C LYS A 320 7.21 -18.91 1.94
N ASN A 321 6.67 -19.65 0.97
CA ASN A 321 7.09 -19.59 -0.41
C ASN A 321 6.71 -18.25 -1.06
N ALA A 322 5.51 -17.74 -0.82
CA ALA A 322 5.07 -16.44 -1.34
C ALA A 322 5.99 -15.28 -0.88
N LEU A 323 6.50 -15.34 0.36
CA LEU A 323 7.34 -14.29 0.92
C LEU A 323 8.82 -14.40 0.54
N LEU A 324 9.39 -15.61 0.54
CA LEU A 324 10.84 -15.81 0.50
C LEU A 324 11.38 -16.30 -0.85
N ILE A 325 10.57 -17.00 -1.64
CA ILE A 325 11.05 -17.61 -2.89
C ILE A 325 11.29 -16.55 -3.96
N LYS A 326 12.28 -16.82 -4.82
CA LYS A 326 12.60 -16.04 -6.02
C LYS A 326 11.39 -15.99 -6.95
N GLU A 327 11.12 -14.83 -7.52
CA GLU A 327 9.93 -14.63 -8.36
C GLU A 327 9.89 -15.56 -9.58
N GLU A 328 11.05 -15.97 -10.09
CA GLU A 328 11.21 -16.92 -11.21
C GLU A 328 10.54 -18.29 -10.94
N MET A 329 10.50 -18.70 -9.67
CA MET A 329 9.99 -20.01 -9.24
C MET A 329 8.51 -19.96 -8.83
N LEU A 330 7.92 -18.77 -8.66
CA LEU A 330 6.52 -18.61 -8.23
C LEU A 330 5.55 -19.28 -9.21
N SER A 331 5.78 -19.05 -10.52
CA SER A 331 4.99 -19.64 -11.59
C SER A 331 5.08 -21.17 -11.62
N GLN A 332 6.25 -21.75 -11.27
CA GLN A 332 6.44 -23.20 -11.21
C GLN A 332 5.69 -23.85 -10.03
N LEU A 333 5.65 -23.14 -8.90
CA LEU A 333 4.94 -23.58 -7.69
C LEU A 333 3.43 -23.32 -7.75
N GLY A 334 2.95 -22.61 -8.77
CA GLY A 334 1.55 -22.19 -8.90
C GLY A 334 1.12 -21.23 -7.78
N ILE A 335 2.07 -20.47 -7.23
CA ILE A 335 1.82 -19.46 -6.20
C ILE A 335 1.73 -18.11 -6.90
N ARG A 336 0.61 -17.41 -6.70
CA ARG A 336 0.39 -16.10 -7.29
C ARG A 336 0.62 -15.01 -6.25
N VAL A 337 1.49 -14.06 -6.58
CA VAL A 337 1.74 -12.84 -5.79
C VAL A 337 1.60 -11.63 -6.70
N GLY A 338 0.36 -11.20 -6.95
CA GLY A 338 0.04 -10.15 -7.93
C GLY A 338 0.52 -10.51 -9.34
N ILE A 339 1.26 -9.60 -9.98
CA ILE A 339 1.96 -9.81 -11.26
C ILE A 339 3.39 -10.35 -11.11
N LEU A 340 3.88 -10.58 -9.87
CA LEU A 340 5.25 -11.05 -9.66
C LEU A 340 5.42 -12.47 -10.21
N GLY A 341 6.51 -12.70 -10.94
CA GLY A 341 6.80 -13.99 -11.59
C GLY A 341 6.15 -14.17 -12.96
N HIS A 342 5.27 -13.25 -13.40
CA HIS A 342 4.73 -13.26 -14.75
C HIS A 342 5.79 -12.85 -15.78
N ASN A 343 5.62 -13.28 -17.03
CA ASN A 343 6.51 -12.87 -18.11
C ASN A 343 6.34 -11.37 -18.35
N ARG A 344 7.46 -10.65 -18.47
CA ARG A 344 7.44 -9.21 -18.71
C ARG A 344 6.84 -8.84 -20.07
N SER A 345 6.93 -9.74 -21.05
CA SER A 345 6.42 -9.54 -22.42
C SER A 345 4.91 -9.32 -22.47
N ASP A 346 4.18 -9.81 -21.47
CA ASP A 346 2.72 -9.71 -21.38
C ASP A 346 2.25 -8.32 -20.91
N TYR A 347 3.20 -7.43 -20.58
CA TYR A 347 2.93 -6.13 -19.98
C TYR A 347 3.62 -4.98 -20.74
N ASP A 348 2.97 -3.83 -20.77
CA ASP A 348 3.59 -2.58 -21.24
C ASP A 348 4.64 -2.08 -20.22
N ILE A 349 5.42 -1.07 -20.61
CA ILE A 349 6.39 -0.34 -19.77
C ILE A 349 5.75 0.15 -18.46
N MET A 350 4.46 0.47 -18.48
CA MET A 350 3.69 0.89 -17.30
C MET A 350 3.22 -0.27 -16.42
N LEU A 351 3.62 -1.50 -16.73
CA LEU A 351 3.17 -2.75 -16.10
C LEU A 351 1.64 -2.90 -16.14
N ALA A 352 1.03 -2.38 -17.20
CA ALA A 352 -0.37 -2.66 -17.54
C ALA A 352 -0.41 -3.91 -18.43
N PRO A 353 -1.36 -4.83 -18.24
CA PRO A 353 -1.48 -6.00 -19.11
C PRO A 353 -1.74 -5.55 -20.55
N ASN A 354 -1.07 -6.18 -21.50
CA ASN A 354 -1.35 -5.96 -22.92
C ASN A 354 -2.73 -6.55 -23.23
N GLU A 355 -3.55 -5.83 -23.99
CA GLU A 355 -4.81 -6.38 -24.50
C GLU A 355 -4.46 -7.52 -25.45
N THR A 356 -4.66 -8.77 -25.01
CA THR A 356 -4.59 -9.91 -25.92
C THR A 356 -5.72 -9.73 -26.93
N GLU A 357 -5.38 -9.49 -28.20
CA GLU A 357 -6.33 -9.59 -29.31
C GLU A 357 -6.88 -11.02 -29.32
N GLU A 358 -8.08 -11.22 -28.78
CA GLU A 358 -8.85 -12.41 -29.16
C GLU A 358 -9.20 -12.29 -30.64
N PRO A 359 -9.10 -13.37 -31.45
CA PRO A 359 -9.41 -13.31 -32.86
C PRO A 359 -10.87 -12.88 -33.04
N ALA A 360 -11.06 -11.80 -33.81
CA ALA A 360 -12.36 -11.27 -34.17
C ALA A 360 -13.18 -12.31 -34.93
N GLU A 361 -14.11 -12.97 -34.25
CA GLU A 361 -15.27 -13.56 -34.91
C GLU A 361 -16.24 -12.42 -35.26
N SER A 362 -16.29 -12.11 -36.55
CA SER A 362 -17.23 -11.18 -37.17
C SER A 362 -18.68 -11.65 -36.96
N MET A 363 -19.46 -10.89 -36.19
CA MET A 363 -20.91 -10.86 -36.36
C MET A 363 -21.33 -9.41 -36.57
N GLU A 364 -21.78 -9.12 -37.79
CA GLU A 364 -22.43 -7.86 -38.17
C GLU A 364 -23.68 -7.65 -37.31
N ILE A 365 -23.78 -6.49 -36.66
CA ILE A 365 -25.02 -6.04 -36.01
C ILE A 365 -25.39 -4.67 -36.59
N SER A 366 -26.65 -4.57 -37.02
CA SER A 366 -27.25 -3.46 -37.77
C SER A 366 -27.37 -2.15 -36.95
N PRO A 367 -27.52 -0.97 -37.60
CA PRO A 367 -27.27 0.34 -36.98
C PRO A 367 -28.40 0.86 -36.05
N LEU A 368 -29.38 0.02 -35.70
CA LEU A 368 -30.55 0.44 -34.92
C LEU A 368 -30.39 0.29 -33.40
N ASP A 369 -29.35 -0.39 -32.91
CA ASP A 369 -29.11 -0.59 -31.47
C ASP A 369 -28.25 0.51 -30.82
N SER A 370 -27.74 1.47 -31.62
CA SER A 370 -26.89 2.56 -31.13
C SER A 370 -27.59 3.54 -30.17
N LYS A 371 -28.93 3.61 -30.19
CA LYS A 371 -29.69 4.61 -29.41
C LYS A 371 -30.29 4.11 -28.09
N ILE A 372 -30.14 2.83 -27.74
CA ILE A 372 -30.60 2.29 -26.45
C ILE A 372 -29.42 2.03 -25.48
N MET A 373 -28.18 2.04 -25.97
CA MET A 373 -26.99 1.76 -25.15
C MET A 373 -26.44 2.94 -24.33
N GLU A 374 -26.91 4.17 -24.50
CA GLU A 374 -26.36 5.34 -23.80
C GLU A 374 -26.88 5.54 -22.36
N THR A 375 -27.87 4.78 -21.90
CA THR A 375 -28.46 4.96 -20.55
C THR A 375 -28.18 3.85 -19.53
N ARG A 376 -27.35 2.84 -19.85
CA ARG A 376 -26.92 1.83 -18.87
C ARG A 376 -25.49 1.36 -19.13
N ARG A 377 -24.49 2.10 -18.65
CA ARG A 377 -23.13 1.54 -18.45
C ARG A 377 -23.11 0.68 -17.18
N SER A 378 -23.75 -0.48 -17.25
CA SER A 378 -23.41 -1.63 -16.40
C SER A 378 -22.43 -2.50 -17.19
N VAL A 379 -21.19 -2.53 -16.72
CA VAL A 379 -20.09 -3.32 -17.27
C VAL A 379 -20.46 -4.82 -17.24
N PRO A 380 -20.33 -5.58 -18.34
CA PRO A 380 -20.47 -7.04 -18.32
C PRO A 380 -19.27 -7.66 -17.59
N LEU A 381 -19.49 -8.22 -16.40
CA LEU A 381 -18.46 -8.72 -15.48
C LEU A 381 -18.18 -10.24 -15.63
N ASP A 382 -18.83 -10.91 -16.58
CA ASP A 382 -18.83 -12.39 -16.59
C ASP A 382 -17.61 -13.00 -17.28
N LYS A 383 -16.96 -12.31 -18.23
CA LYS A 383 -15.77 -12.86 -18.95
C LYS A 383 -14.42 -12.61 -18.27
N LEU A 384 -14.32 -11.59 -17.41
CA LEU A 384 -13.11 -11.33 -16.61
C LEU A 384 -12.97 -12.29 -15.41
N SER A 385 -14.09 -12.88 -14.98
CA SER A 385 -14.13 -13.87 -13.91
C SER A 385 -13.42 -15.17 -14.32
N GLU A 386 -13.50 -15.58 -15.59
CA GLU A 386 -12.90 -16.84 -16.07
C GLU A 386 -11.36 -16.81 -16.10
N GLN A 387 -10.74 -15.66 -16.38
CA GLN A 387 -9.27 -15.50 -16.27
C GLN A 387 -8.79 -15.45 -14.81
N ILE A 388 -9.67 -15.06 -13.87
CA ILE A 388 -9.40 -15.03 -12.43
C ILE A 388 -9.70 -16.40 -11.79
N GLN A 389 -10.55 -17.24 -12.40
CA GLN A 389 -11.05 -18.50 -11.82
C GLN A 389 -10.06 -19.67 -11.78
N LYS A 390 -8.81 -19.53 -12.25
CA LYS A 390 -7.74 -20.54 -12.06
C LYS A 390 -6.74 -20.17 -10.96
N ILE A 391 -7.17 -19.45 -9.93
CA ILE A 391 -6.37 -19.16 -8.74
C ILE A 391 -6.49 -20.34 -7.76
N LYS A 392 -5.36 -20.95 -7.39
CA LYS A 392 -5.33 -21.83 -6.21
C LYS A 392 -5.60 -20.96 -4.99
N ARG A 393 -6.81 -21.08 -4.42
CA ARG A 393 -7.17 -20.51 -3.12
C ARG A 393 -6.16 -20.95 -2.05
N LEU A 394 -6.00 -20.11 -1.01
CA LEU A 394 -5.14 -20.43 0.12
C LEU A 394 -5.46 -21.85 0.62
N PRO A 395 -4.48 -22.77 0.72
CA PRO A 395 -4.76 -24.15 1.06
C PRO A 395 -5.50 -24.25 2.41
N SER A 396 -6.52 -25.10 2.47
CA SER A 396 -7.25 -25.35 3.71
C SER A 396 -6.33 -26.04 4.73
N ARG A 397 -6.39 -25.58 5.99
CA ARG A 397 -5.64 -26.18 7.11
C ARG A 397 -6.10 -27.63 7.31
N LYS A 398 -5.16 -28.57 7.20
CA LYS A 398 -5.37 -29.95 7.66
C LYS A 398 -4.94 -30.01 9.12
N PHE A 399 -5.83 -30.47 10.01
CA PHE A 399 -5.50 -30.66 11.42
C PHE A 399 -4.72 -31.96 11.57
N GLU A 400 -3.39 -31.89 11.50
CA GLU A 400 -2.51 -32.97 11.92
C GLU A 400 -1.60 -32.43 13.02
N TYR A 401 -1.58 -33.13 14.16
CA TYR A 401 -0.72 -32.82 15.31
C TYR A 401 0.64 -33.44 15.04
N GLU A 402 1.68 -32.63 14.88
CA GLU A 402 3.04 -33.13 14.70
C GLU A 402 3.96 -32.66 15.83
N ALA A 403 4.81 -33.60 16.26
CA ALA A 403 5.80 -33.41 17.31
C ALA A 403 7.02 -32.65 16.79
N ILE A 404 7.67 -31.93 17.71
CA ILE A 404 8.79 -31.02 17.48
C ILE A 404 10.08 -31.85 17.34
N GLU A 405 10.77 -31.77 16.20
CA GLU A 405 12.16 -32.23 16.05
C GLU A 405 13.13 -31.03 15.94
N ASP A 406 14.37 -31.28 16.37
CA ASP A 406 15.40 -30.30 16.69
C ASP A 406 15.93 -29.45 15.52
N PHE A 407 16.35 -28.25 15.89
CA PHE A 407 16.60 -27.06 15.07
C PHE A 407 17.97 -27.01 14.38
N PRO A 408 18.04 -26.95 13.04
CA PRO A 408 19.19 -26.42 12.32
C PRO A 408 18.89 -25.00 11.81
N VAL A 409 19.76 -24.05 12.14
CA VAL A 409 19.74 -22.68 11.60
C VAL A 409 20.59 -22.64 10.34
N LYS A 410 19.98 -22.37 9.18
CA LYS A 410 20.70 -21.96 7.98
C LYS A 410 19.96 -20.82 7.28
N GLU A 411 20.64 -19.69 7.13
CA GLU A 411 20.14 -18.57 6.34
C GLU A 411 20.14 -18.94 4.84
N MET A 412 18.98 -18.81 4.20
CA MET A 412 18.83 -19.00 2.75
C MET A 412 19.33 -17.76 2.01
N SER A 413 20.35 -17.92 1.15
CA SER A 413 20.98 -16.77 0.46
C SER A 413 20.19 -16.30 -0.77
N THR A 414 19.96 -14.98 -0.86
CA THR A 414 19.29 -14.29 -1.98
C THR A 414 20.25 -13.42 -2.80
N GLU A 415 21.50 -13.85 -2.96
CA GLU A 415 22.62 -13.03 -3.46
C GLU A 415 22.36 -12.32 -4.81
N LYS A 416 21.55 -12.91 -5.71
CA LYS A 416 21.25 -12.33 -7.02
C LYS A 416 20.35 -11.09 -6.92
N HIS A 417 19.26 -11.17 -6.14
CA HIS A 417 18.36 -10.03 -5.96
C HIS A 417 19.03 -8.90 -5.18
N ASP A 418 19.97 -9.23 -4.31
CA ASP A 418 20.72 -8.24 -3.55
C ASP A 418 21.59 -7.36 -4.46
N LYS A 419 22.23 -7.92 -5.50
CA LYS A 419 22.98 -7.12 -6.50
C LYS A 419 22.08 -6.16 -7.27
N ILE A 420 20.94 -6.66 -7.77
CA ILE A 420 19.95 -5.85 -8.52
C ILE A 420 19.44 -4.71 -7.63
N ARG A 421 19.12 -5.02 -6.37
CA ARG A 421 18.64 -4.06 -5.38
C ARG A 421 19.68 -2.97 -5.10
N GLU A 422 20.93 -3.35 -4.93
CA GLU A 422 22.05 -2.43 -4.66
C GLU A 422 22.37 -1.50 -5.83
N GLU A 423 22.27 -2.00 -7.06
CA GLU A 423 22.41 -1.17 -8.27
C GLU A 423 21.25 -0.18 -8.43
N ALA A 424 20.02 -0.62 -8.21
CA ALA A 424 18.85 0.24 -8.22
C ALA A 424 18.97 1.33 -7.13
N ARG A 425 19.32 0.94 -5.90
CA ARG A 425 19.52 1.86 -4.78
C ARG A 425 20.50 2.99 -5.14
N ARG A 426 21.69 2.65 -5.63
CA ARG A 426 22.71 3.63 -6.04
C ARG A 426 22.20 4.57 -7.14
N ARG A 427 21.43 4.03 -8.09
CA ARG A 427 20.85 4.81 -9.20
C ARG A 427 19.84 5.83 -8.70
N TRP A 428 18.93 5.40 -7.82
CA TRP A 428 17.88 6.23 -7.26
C TRP A 428 18.41 7.34 -6.35
N ILE A 429 19.43 7.03 -5.53
CA ILE A 429 20.12 8.05 -4.72
C ILE A 429 20.72 9.15 -5.60
N ARG A 430 21.42 8.79 -6.69
CA ARG A 430 21.99 9.79 -7.62
C ARG A 430 20.90 10.67 -8.25
N ARG A 431 19.73 10.10 -8.60
CA ARG A 431 18.60 10.86 -9.14
C ARG A 431 18.09 11.88 -8.12
N GLU A 432 17.86 11.46 -6.88
CA GLU A 432 17.31 12.33 -5.84
C GLU A 432 18.30 13.43 -5.42
N ILE A 433 19.60 13.11 -5.33
CA ILE A 433 20.64 14.11 -5.12
C ILE A 433 20.59 15.16 -6.25
N LYS A 434 20.49 14.72 -7.52
CA LYS A 434 20.42 15.64 -8.67
C LYS A 434 19.13 16.48 -8.70
N ARG A 435 18.00 15.93 -8.22
CA ARG A 435 16.73 16.68 -8.06
C ARG A 435 16.85 17.78 -7.01
N ARG A 436 17.50 17.48 -5.88
CA ARG A 436 17.72 18.45 -4.78
C ARG A 436 18.62 19.61 -5.20
N HIS A 437 19.71 19.34 -5.91
CA HIS A 437 20.60 20.40 -6.41
C HIS A 437 19.92 21.39 -7.37
N ARG A 438 18.77 21.02 -7.97
CA ARG A 438 17.98 21.89 -8.84
C ARG A 438 16.91 22.71 -8.09
N LYS A 439 16.59 22.35 -6.84
CA LYS A 439 15.60 23.02 -5.99
C LYS A 439 16.28 23.48 -4.70
N LEU A 440 16.81 24.71 -4.71
CA LEU A 440 17.53 25.37 -3.61
C LEU A 440 16.70 25.64 -2.32
N PHE A 441 15.48 25.12 -2.19
CA PHE A 441 14.52 25.52 -1.15
C PHE A 441 14.22 24.49 -0.05
N ASP A 442 14.89 23.34 -0.02
CA ASP A 442 14.64 22.34 1.04
C ASP A 442 15.73 22.38 2.11
N THR A 443 15.72 23.45 2.91
CA THR A 443 16.66 23.71 4.02
C THR A 443 16.63 22.64 5.11
N TYR A 444 15.52 21.92 5.30
CA TYR A 444 15.41 20.86 6.31
C TYR A 444 16.10 19.54 5.90
N SER A 445 16.28 19.31 4.60
CA SER A 445 16.99 18.14 4.08
C SER A 445 18.52 18.24 4.20
N MET A 446 19.06 19.45 4.45
CA MET A 446 20.51 19.66 4.56
C MET A 446 21.10 19.20 5.90
N ALA A 447 20.31 19.23 6.97
CA ALA A 447 20.77 18.88 8.32
C ALA A 447 20.96 17.36 8.52
N THR A 448 20.41 16.52 7.64
CA THR A 448 20.42 15.04 7.79
C THR A 448 21.31 14.31 6.78
N THR A 449 22.05 15.06 5.95
CA THR A 449 23.02 14.50 4.98
C THR A 449 24.48 14.56 5.44
N LEU A 450 24.75 15.19 6.58
CA LEU A 450 26.06 15.27 7.20
C LEU A 450 26.04 14.55 8.56
N GLU A 451 25.87 13.24 8.54
CA GLU A 451 26.33 12.33 9.61
C GLU A 451 26.41 10.88 9.10
#